data_AF-A0AAD4I8A0-F1
#
_entry.id   AF-A0AAD4I8A0-F1
#
_cell.length_a   1.000
_cell.length_b   1.000
_cell.length_c   1.000
_cell.angle_alpha   90.00
_cell.angle_beta   90.00
_cell.angle_gamma   90.00
#
_symmetry.space_group_name_H-M   'P 1'
#
loop_
_entity.id
_entity.type
_entity.pdbx_description
1 polymer ?
#
loop_
_entity_poly.entity_id
_entity_poly.type
_entity_poly.pdbx_seq_one_letter_code
_entity_poly.pdbx_strand_id
1 'polypeptide(L)'
;MALLQFGTTLVFGVPPLWNNANQPDERVRKMQAITVGVLGTIPTLTLAYLTAPFVHQIFLQIPEHARRSRPDLLRFATSLRTNPTQTANTKLEFVTLRIFPFRKHTTTFLHELRALPPKRFRLANIELPKSEAWAQRQREKGVVRRVVEVVSEPRFKFYVKEGRLYTMKTGVPGVWEEVARRIQEQTALEERVAKGGVVKRPGVQLGPRKLVRPVIRVDDKIKRQTQRQIKK
;
A
#
# COMPACT_ATOMS: atom_id res chain seq x y z
N MET A 1 -10.50 0.01 -22.34
CA MET A 1 -9.98 -0.20 -23.71
C MET A 1 -9.47 -1.62 -23.93
N ALA A 2 -8.47 -2.11 -23.19
CA ALA A 2 -7.91 -3.46 -23.41
C ALA A 2 -8.94 -4.62 -23.34
N LEU A 3 -9.71 -4.81 -22.26
CA LEU A 3 -10.74 -5.89 -22.25
C LEU A 3 -11.83 -5.73 -23.30
N LEU A 4 -12.14 -4.49 -23.70
CA LEU A 4 -13.07 -4.21 -24.79
C LEU A 4 -12.49 -4.73 -26.10
N GLN A 5 -11.20 -4.50 -26.33
CA GLN A 5 -10.45 -5.05 -27.46
C GLN A 5 -10.39 -6.59 -27.42
N PHE A 6 -10.12 -7.19 -26.25
CA PHE A 6 -10.16 -8.65 -26.02
C PHE A 6 -11.55 -9.23 -26.33
N GLY A 7 -12.59 -8.65 -25.75
CA GLY A 7 -13.99 -9.03 -25.97
C GLY A 7 -14.40 -8.85 -27.42
N THR A 8 -14.01 -7.76 -28.07
CA THR A 8 -14.28 -7.54 -29.50
C THR A 8 -13.56 -8.55 -30.37
N THR A 9 -12.30 -8.87 -30.10
CA THR A 9 -11.55 -9.86 -30.89
C THR A 9 -12.14 -11.27 -30.74
N LEU A 10 -12.48 -11.70 -29.51
CA LEU A 10 -12.99 -13.05 -29.26
C LEU A 10 -14.47 -13.23 -29.63
N VAL A 11 -15.30 -12.22 -29.43
CA VAL A 11 -16.76 -12.31 -29.65
C VAL A 11 -17.14 -11.86 -31.07
N PHE A 12 -16.44 -10.89 -31.64
CA PHE A 12 -16.79 -10.31 -32.94
C PHE A 12 -15.76 -10.58 -34.04
N GLY A 13 -14.49 -10.84 -33.71
CA GLY A 13 -13.43 -11.12 -34.70
C GLY A 13 -13.29 -12.61 -35.04
N VAL A 14 -13.23 -13.47 -34.02
CA VAL A 14 -12.98 -14.91 -34.17
C VAL A 14 -14.17 -15.67 -34.79
N PRO A 15 -15.45 -15.45 -34.40
CA PRO A 15 -16.55 -16.27 -34.93
C PRO A 15 -16.81 -16.08 -36.44
N PRO A 16 -16.73 -14.87 -37.02
CA PRO A 16 -16.84 -14.69 -38.47
C PRO A 16 -15.71 -15.37 -39.24
N LEU A 17 -14.48 -15.35 -38.70
CA LEU A 17 -13.34 -16.04 -39.29
C LEU A 17 -13.49 -17.57 -39.19
N TRP A 18 -14.04 -18.07 -38.09
CA TRP A 18 -14.25 -19.50 -37.87
C TRP A 18 -15.31 -20.11 -38.81
N ASN A 19 -16.38 -19.35 -39.09
CA ASN A 19 -17.48 -19.77 -39.95
C ASN A 19 -17.40 -19.19 -41.37
N ASN A 20 -16.25 -18.63 -41.76
CA ASN A 20 -16.09 -18.00 -43.08
C ASN A 20 -16.25 -19.03 -44.21
N ALA A 21 -17.27 -18.83 -45.06
CA ALA A 21 -17.54 -19.67 -46.23
C ALA A 21 -16.64 -19.34 -47.44
N ASN A 22 -15.97 -18.18 -47.43
CA ASN A 22 -15.15 -17.70 -48.55
C ASN A 22 -13.75 -18.36 -48.61
N GLN A 23 -13.35 -19.14 -47.60
CA GLN A 23 -12.13 -19.95 -47.61
C GLN A 23 -12.50 -21.43 -47.60
N PRO A 24 -12.21 -22.19 -48.67
CA PRO A 24 -12.56 -23.60 -48.78
C PRO A 24 -11.69 -24.49 -47.87
N ASP A 25 -10.45 -24.08 -47.58
CA ASP A 25 -9.54 -24.85 -46.72
C ASP A 25 -9.84 -24.66 -45.24
N GLU A 26 -10.49 -25.66 -44.66
CA GLU A 26 -10.90 -25.65 -43.25
C GLU A 26 -9.72 -25.50 -42.28
N ARG A 27 -8.56 -26.09 -42.60
CA ARG A 27 -7.35 -25.99 -41.76
C ARG A 27 -6.80 -24.56 -41.72
N VAL A 28 -6.75 -23.89 -42.86
CA VAL A 28 -6.25 -22.50 -42.97
C VAL A 28 -7.19 -21.55 -42.24
N ARG A 29 -8.51 -21.74 -42.40
CA ARG A 29 -9.54 -20.95 -41.72
C ARG A 29 -9.44 -21.05 -40.20
N LYS A 30 -9.36 -22.28 -39.65
CA LYS A 30 -9.23 -22.50 -38.20
C LYS A 30 -7.89 -21.96 -37.69
N MET A 31 -6.80 -22.12 -38.43
CA MET A 31 -5.50 -21.58 -38.05
C MET A 31 -5.52 -20.04 -37.99
N GLN A 32 -6.10 -19.37 -38.99
CA GLN A 32 -6.24 -17.90 -38.99
C GLN A 32 -7.09 -17.40 -37.81
N ALA A 33 -8.22 -18.06 -37.53
CA ALA A 33 -9.07 -17.71 -36.39
C ALA A 33 -8.33 -17.89 -35.05
N ILE A 34 -7.57 -18.97 -34.88
CA ILE A 34 -6.73 -19.19 -33.69
C ILE A 34 -5.63 -18.14 -33.60
N THR A 35 -4.93 -17.85 -34.70
CA THR A 35 -3.85 -16.86 -34.76
C THR A 35 -4.36 -15.47 -34.39
N VAL A 36 -5.49 -15.03 -34.94
CA VAL A 36 -6.12 -13.74 -34.61
C VAL A 36 -6.60 -13.71 -33.16
N GLY A 37 -7.17 -14.81 -32.66
CA GLY A 37 -7.54 -14.94 -31.26
C GLY A 37 -6.33 -14.80 -30.34
N VAL A 38 -5.25 -15.53 -30.60
CA VAL A 38 -4.03 -15.51 -29.75
C VAL A 38 -3.31 -14.16 -29.83
N LEU A 39 -3.10 -13.60 -31.03
CA LEU A 39 -2.45 -12.30 -31.22
C LEU A 39 -3.29 -11.13 -30.72
N GLY A 40 -4.63 -11.23 -30.75
CA GLY A 40 -5.51 -10.21 -30.17
C GLY A 40 -5.55 -10.28 -28.64
N THR A 41 -5.52 -11.49 -28.08
CA THR A 41 -5.72 -11.69 -26.64
C THR A 41 -4.46 -11.49 -25.82
N ILE A 42 -3.31 -12.01 -26.24
CA ILE A 42 -2.06 -11.96 -25.47
C ILE A 42 -1.58 -10.53 -25.20
N PRO A 43 -1.41 -9.64 -26.20
CA PRO A 43 -0.92 -8.28 -25.97
C PRO A 43 -1.87 -7.48 -25.08
N THR A 44 -3.16 -7.75 -25.20
CA THR A 44 -4.21 -7.10 -24.44
C THR A 44 -4.20 -7.52 -22.97
N LEU A 45 -4.03 -8.81 -22.70
CA LEU A 45 -3.81 -9.36 -21.35
C LEU A 45 -2.48 -8.89 -20.75
N THR A 46 -1.43 -8.82 -21.56
CA THR A 46 -0.11 -8.34 -21.13
C THR A 46 -0.15 -6.85 -20.78
N LEU A 47 -0.76 -6.01 -21.62
CA LEU A 47 -0.94 -4.59 -21.34
C LEU A 47 -1.76 -4.38 -20.07
N ALA A 48 -2.87 -5.11 -19.95
CA ALA A 48 -3.68 -5.18 -18.74
C ALA A 48 -2.90 -5.58 -17.47
N TYR A 49 -1.96 -6.52 -17.61
CA TYR A 49 -1.08 -6.91 -16.50
C TYR A 49 -0.12 -5.78 -16.15
N LEU A 50 0.54 -5.20 -17.15
CA LEU A 50 1.51 -4.11 -17.00
C LEU A 50 0.89 -2.82 -16.46
N THR A 51 -0.36 -2.50 -16.80
CA THR A 51 -1.03 -1.25 -16.40
C THR A 51 -1.71 -1.32 -15.04
N ALA A 52 -1.77 -2.46 -14.37
CA ALA A 52 -2.47 -2.55 -13.09
C ALA A 52 -1.65 -2.52 -11.78
N PRO A 53 -0.32 -2.25 -11.74
CA PRO A 53 0.28 -1.72 -10.52
C PRO A 53 -0.05 -0.22 -10.31
N PHE A 54 -0.53 0.50 -11.32
CA PHE A 54 -0.76 1.94 -11.23
C PHE A 54 -1.91 2.28 -10.29
N VAL A 55 -1.59 3.02 -9.22
CA VAL A 55 -2.56 3.49 -8.24
C VAL A 55 -3.22 4.78 -8.74
N HIS A 56 -4.54 4.84 -8.64
CA HIS A 56 -5.33 6.01 -8.99
C HIS A 56 -5.49 6.97 -7.81
N GLN A 57 -5.88 6.44 -6.65
CA GLN A 57 -6.12 7.20 -5.43
C GLN A 57 -5.62 6.42 -4.22
N ILE A 58 -5.21 7.15 -3.19
CA ILE A 58 -4.78 6.60 -1.91
C ILE A 58 -5.58 7.29 -0.82
N PHE A 59 -6.26 6.49 0.00
CA PHE A 59 -6.90 7.01 1.20
C PHE A 59 -6.08 6.62 2.42
N LEU A 60 -5.84 7.60 3.29
CA LEU A 60 -5.20 7.41 4.58
C LEU A 60 -6.29 7.50 5.64
N GLN A 61 -6.36 6.52 6.54
CA GLN A 61 -7.26 6.61 7.68
C GLN A 61 -6.71 7.61 8.69
N ILE A 62 -7.30 8.81 8.70
CA ILE A 62 -6.88 9.92 9.57
C ILE A 62 -7.71 9.89 10.87
N PRO A 63 -7.11 10.00 12.06
CA PRO A 63 -7.83 10.11 13.33
C PRO A 63 -8.51 11.48 13.49
N GLU A 64 -9.56 11.57 14.31
CA GLU A 64 -10.39 12.78 14.41
C GLU A 64 -9.62 14.06 14.73
N HIS A 65 -8.63 14.00 15.62
CA HIS A 65 -7.81 15.16 15.98
C HIS A 65 -7.02 15.73 14.80
N ALA A 66 -6.64 14.90 13.83
CA ALA A 66 -5.86 15.29 12.66
C ALA A 66 -6.74 15.70 11.46
N ARG A 67 -8.07 15.57 11.54
CA ARG A 67 -9.01 15.99 10.49
C ARG A 67 -9.38 17.47 10.56
N ARG A 68 -9.16 18.11 11.71
CA ARG A 68 -9.65 19.48 12.01
C ARG A 68 -8.96 20.55 11.16
N SER A 69 -7.66 20.39 10.93
CA SER A 69 -6.88 21.41 10.24
C SER A 69 -5.74 20.79 9.42
N ARG A 70 -5.33 21.47 8.35
CA ARG A 70 -4.16 21.09 7.55
C ARG A 70 -2.85 21.00 8.38
N PRO A 71 -2.51 21.95 9.27
CA PRO A 71 -1.31 21.81 10.09
C PRO A 71 -1.37 20.61 11.03
N ASP A 72 -2.55 20.27 11.59
CA ASP A 72 -2.69 19.08 12.43
C ASP A 72 -2.53 17.79 11.62
N LEU A 73 -3.00 17.77 10.38
CA LEU A 73 -2.79 16.65 9.46
C LEU A 73 -1.31 16.46 9.12
N LEU A 74 -0.57 17.54 8.89
CA LEU A 74 0.87 17.49 8.64
C LEU A 74 1.64 17.04 9.90
N ARG A 75 1.22 17.48 11.09
CA ARG A 75 1.78 17.00 12.37
C ARG A 75 1.53 15.50 12.54
N PHE A 76 0.33 15.03 12.23
CA PHE A 76 0.02 13.61 12.22
C PHE A 76 0.88 12.85 11.22
N ALA A 77 1.00 13.32 9.98
CA ALA A 77 1.84 12.70 8.96
C ALA A 77 3.31 12.62 9.39
N THR A 78 3.83 13.68 10.02
CA THR A 78 5.19 13.70 10.59
C THR A 78 5.30 12.73 11.77
N SER A 79 4.26 12.61 12.58
CA SER A 79 4.23 11.68 13.72
C SER A 79 4.27 10.21 13.31
N LEU A 80 3.78 9.88 12.10
CA LEU A 80 3.91 8.53 11.52
C LEU A 80 5.38 8.09 11.41
N ARG A 81 6.27 9.06 11.20
CA ARG A 81 7.71 8.88 11.12
C ARG A 81 8.36 8.82 12.49
N THR A 82 8.03 9.77 13.37
CA THR A 82 8.71 9.90 14.67
C THR A 82 8.29 8.83 15.67
N ASN A 83 7.01 8.42 15.67
CA ASN A 83 6.44 7.49 16.65
C ASN A 83 5.84 6.24 15.98
N PRO A 84 6.68 5.41 15.33
CA PRO A 84 6.21 4.31 14.48
C PRO A 84 5.40 3.24 15.20
N THR A 85 5.61 3.05 16.51
CA THR A 85 4.90 2.05 17.32
C THR A 85 3.46 2.46 17.63
N GLN A 86 3.22 3.75 17.86
CA GLN A 86 1.88 4.27 18.15
C GLN A 86 1.01 4.36 16.89
N THR A 87 1.64 4.60 15.73
CA THR A 87 0.95 4.79 14.45
C THR A 87 1.00 3.56 13.54
N ALA A 88 1.40 2.39 14.06
CA ALA A 88 1.47 1.16 13.27
C ALA A 88 0.11 0.75 12.69
N ASN A 89 -0.98 0.99 13.43
CA ASN A 89 -2.34 0.60 13.06
C ASN A 89 -3.01 1.54 12.05
N THR A 90 -2.31 2.54 11.53
CA THR A 90 -2.84 3.43 10.51
C THR A 90 -3.07 2.65 9.22
N LYS A 91 -4.32 2.65 8.73
CA LYS A 91 -4.71 1.97 7.49
C LYS A 91 -4.51 2.87 6.28
N LEU A 92 -4.00 2.27 5.22
CA LEU A 92 -3.90 2.83 3.88
C LEU A 92 -4.79 2.02 2.95
N GLU A 93 -5.50 2.71 2.08
CA GLU A 93 -6.34 2.10 1.07
C GLU A 93 -5.88 2.55 -0.32
N PHE A 94 -5.42 1.59 -1.10
CA PHE A 94 -5.02 1.80 -2.48
C PHE A 94 -6.19 1.52 -3.41
N VAL A 95 -6.57 2.53 -4.18
CA VAL A 95 -7.53 2.39 -5.27
C VAL A 95 -6.75 2.16 -6.55
N THR A 96 -6.86 0.94 -7.09
CA THR A 96 -6.25 0.58 -8.37
C THR A 96 -7.31 0.48 -9.44
N LEU A 97 -6.97 0.94 -10.65
CA LEU A 97 -7.82 0.75 -11.82
C LEU A 97 -7.57 -0.65 -12.37
N ARG A 98 -8.63 -1.44 -12.46
CA ARG A 98 -8.63 -2.68 -13.22
C ARG A 98 -9.09 -2.40 -14.65
N ILE A 99 -8.94 -3.41 -15.49
CA ILE A 99 -9.37 -3.37 -16.88
C ILE A 99 -10.90 -3.31 -16.99
N PHE A 100 -11.60 -3.77 -15.94
CA PHE A 100 -13.04 -3.60 -15.75
C PHE A 100 -13.29 -2.28 -15.00
N PRO A 101 -14.34 -1.49 -15.31
CA PRO A 101 -14.61 -0.17 -14.71
C PRO A 101 -14.77 -0.12 -13.19
N PHE A 102 -14.71 -1.26 -12.50
CA PHE A 102 -14.76 -1.31 -11.05
C PHE A 102 -13.40 -0.97 -10.44
N ARG A 103 -13.43 0.03 -9.57
CA ARG A 103 -12.32 0.39 -8.70
C ARG A 103 -12.08 -0.75 -7.71
N LYS A 104 -10.85 -1.26 -7.63
CA LYS A 104 -10.48 -2.20 -6.58
C LYS A 104 -9.83 -1.45 -5.44
N HIS A 105 -10.42 -1.62 -4.26
CA HIS A 105 -9.96 -1.09 -3.00
C HIS A 105 -9.09 -2.15 -2.32
N THR A 106 -7.85 -1.80 -1.99
CA THR A 106 -6.94 -2.67 -1.24
C THR A 106 -6.53 -1.97 0.04
N THR A 107 -7.08 -2.41 1.16
CA THR A 107 -6.77 -1.88 2.49
C THR A 107 -5.62 -2.66 3.11
N THR A 108 -4.59 -1.95 3.57
CA THR A 108 -3.38 -2.51 4.19
C THR A 108 -2.94 -1.64 5.36
N PHE A 109 -2.26 -2.19 6.34
CA PHE A 109 -1.66 -1.37 7.39
C PHE A 109 -0.35 -0.74 6.93
N LEU A 110 -0.03 0.45 7.44
CA LEU A 110 1.19 1.16 7.08
C LEU A 110 2.46 0.34 7.40
N HIS A 111 2.45 -0.37 8.53
CA HIS A 111 3.58 -1.20 8.96
C HIS A 111 3.76 -2.49 8.15
N GLU A 112 2.78 -2.87 7.33
CA GLU A 112 2.93 -4.05 6.47
C GLU A 112 3.59 -3.68 5.14
N LEU A 113 3.60 -2.39 4.76
CA LEU A 113 4.10 -1.97 3.45
C LEU A 113 5.62 -1.89 3.41
N ARG A 114 6.19 -2.27 2.26
CA ARG A 114 7.62 -2.12 1.95
C ARG A 114 7.82 -1.30 0.68
N ALA A 115 8.89 -0.51 0.66
CA ALA A 115 9.35 0.21 -0.52
C ALA A 115 10.24 -0.73 -1.36
N LEU A 116 9.97 -0.81 -2.65
CA LEU A 116 10.81 -1.54 -3.58
C LEU A 116 11.93 -0.61 -4.10
N PRO A 117 13.20 -1.04 -4.10
CA PRO A 117 14.26 -0.24 -4.71
C PRO A 117 14.02 -0.07 -6.21
N PRO A 118 14.38 1.08 -6.81
CA PRO A 118 14.23 1.31 -8.24
C PRO A 118 15.11 0.34 -9.03
N LYS A 119 14.53 -0.36 -10.02
CA LYS A 119 15.24 -1.22 -10.97
C LYS A 119 14.74 -0.93 -12.39
N ARG A 120 15.61 -1.05 -13.41
CA ARG A 120 15.32 -0.66 -14.80
C ARG A 120 14.01 -1.23 -15.39
N PHE A 121 13.61 -2.44 -15.00
CA PHE A 121 12.41 -3.11 -15.51
C PHE A 121 11.28 -3.23 -14.47
N ARG A 122 11.40 -2.56 -13.32
CA ARG A 122 10.44 -2.68 -12.23
C ARG A 122 9.42 -1.53 -12.31
N LEU A 123 8.16 -1.90 -12.47
CA LEU A 123 7.06 -0.96 -12.61
C LEU A 123 6.41 -0.55 -11.28
N ALA A 124 6.76 -1.17 -10.14
CA ALA A 124 6.14 -0.91 -8.84
C ALA A 124 7.16 -0.34 -7.84
N ASN A 125 6.73 0.63 -7.03
CA ASN A 125 7.56 1.26 -5.99
C ASN A 125 7.20 0.79 -4.57
N ILE A 126 6.00 0.25 -4.36
CA ILE A 126 5.56 -0.26 -3.05
C ILE A 126 5.11 -1.71 -3.21
N GLU A 127 5.44 -2.55 -2.23
CA GLU A 127 4.94 -3.91 -2.12
C GLU A 127 4.31 -4.21 -0.77
N LEU A 128 3.32 -5.09 -0.80
CA LEU A 128 2.81 -5.78 0.38
C LEU A 128 3.54 -7.14 0.45
N PRO A 129 4.48 -7.33 1.39
CA PRO A 129 5.26 -8.55 1.51
C PRO A 129 4.32 -9.73 1.76
N LYS A 130 4.56 -10.80 1.01
CA LYS A 130 3.77 -12.02 1.13
C LYS A 130 4.39 -12.88 2.24
N SER A 131 3.54 -13.43 3.10
CA SER A 131 3.98 -14.43 4.08
C SER A 131 4.54 -15.67 3.39
N GLU A 132 5.53 -16.33 3.99
CA GLU A 132 6.07 -17.60 3.49
C GLU A 132 4.99 -18.68 3.36
N ALA A 133 4.00 -18.67 4.25
CA ALA A 133 2.83 -19.56 4.18
C ALA A 133 1.93 -19.27 2.96
N TRP A 134 1.97 -18.05 2.40
CA TRP A 134 1.32 -17.76 1.13
C TRP A 134 2.10 -18.36 -0.04
N ALA A 135 3.44 -18.26 -0.01
CA ALA A 135 4.29 -18.81 -1.06
C ALA A 135 4.19 -20.34 -1.17
N GLN A 136 4.12 -21.04 -0.04
CA GLN A 136 3.90 -22.49 0.00
C GLN A 136 2.55 -22.88 -0.63
N ARG A 137 1.45 -22.21 -0.23
CA ARG A 137 0.12 -22.42 -0.81
C ARG A 137 0.03 -22.18 -2.32
N GLN A 138 0.90 -21.34 -2.88
CA GLN A 138 0.94 -21.09 -4.32
C GLN A 138 1.74 -22.15 -5.10
N ARG A 139 2.74 -22.75 -4.46
CA ARG A 139 3.51 -23.86 -5.04
C ARG A 139 2.65 -25.12 -5.15
N GLU A 140 1.75 -25.34 -4.19
CA GLU A 140 0.81 -26.46 -4.16
C GLU A 140 -0.33 -26.34 -5.20
N LYS A 141 -0.56 -25.16 -5.78
CA LYS A 141 -1.64 -24.93 -6.75
C LYS A 141 -1.23 -25.29 -8.17
N GLY A 142 -2.13 -25.98 -8.87
CA GLY A 142 -2.03 -26.24 -10.31
C GLY A 142 -2.05 -24.97 -11.17
N VAL A 143 -1.49 -25.07 -12.38
CA VAL A 143 -1.26 -23.94 -13.30
C VAL A 143 -2.53 -23.14 -13.61
N VAL A 144 -3.65 -23.80 -13.86
CA VAL A 144 -4.93 -23.15 -14.18
C VAL A 144 -5.45 -22.33 -12.99
N ARG A 145 -5.37 -22.89 -11.77
CA ARG A 145 -5.81 -22.20 -10.55
C ARG A 145 -4.95 -20.98 -10.26
N ARG A 146 -3.65 -21.05 -10.57
CA ARG A 146 -2.71 -19.92 -10.48
C ARG A 146 -3.07 -18.80 -11.44
N VAL A 147 -3.46 -19.11 -12.68
CA VAL A 147 -3.88 -18.09 -13.67
C VAL A 147 -5.17 -17.38 -13.23
N VAL A 148 -6.18 -18.15 -12.81
CA VAL A 148 -7.45 -17.58 -12.31
C VAL A 148 -7.22 -16.70 -11.08
N GLU A 149 -6.34 -17.13 -10.19
CA GLU A 149 -6.01 -16.37 -8.98
C GLU A 149 -5.21 -15.11 -9.31
N VAL A 150 -4.27 -15.12 -10.25
CA VAL A 150 -3.59 -13.89 -10.70
C VAL A 150 -4.58 -12.83 -11.22
N VAL A 151 -5.70 -13.26 -11.78
CA VAL A 151 -6.78 -12.35 -12.22
C VAL A 151 -7.59 -11.82 -11.02
N SER A 152 -7.88 -12.66 -10.02
CA SER A 152 -8.75 -12.31 -8.89
C SER A 152 -8.02 -11.64 -7.71
N GLU A 153 -6.76 -11.99 -7.47
CA GLU A 153 -6.01 -11.71 -6.25
C GLU A 153 -5.78 -10.18 -6.02
N PRO A 154 -5.66 -9.73 -4.76
CA PRO A 154 -5.12 -8.41 -4.44
C PRO A 154 -3.73 -8.27 -5.05
N ARG A 155 -3.51 -7.24 -5.87
CA ARG A 155 -2.19 -7.00 -6.42
C ARG A 155 -1.33 -6.43 -5.28
N PHE A 156 -0.34 -7.20 -4.85
CA PHE A 156 0.57 -6.85 -3.76
C PHE A 156 1.66 -5.85 -4.16
N LYS A 157 1.55 -5.24 -5.33
CA LYS A 157 2.54 -4.33 -5.89
C LYS A 157 1.82 -3.10 -6.41
N PHE A 158 2.27 -1.95 -5.95
CA PHE A 158 1.68 -0.66 -6.24
C PHE A 158 2.73 0.24 -6.85
N TYR A 159 2.32 1.05 -7.81
CA TYR A 159 3.07 2.14 -8.38
C TYR A 159 2.36 3.45 -8.05
N VAL A 160 3.01 4.25 -7.23
CA VAL A 160 2.56 5.58 -6.85
C VAL A 160 3.57 6.59 -7.39
N LYS A 161 3.09 7.61 -8.10
CA LYS A 161 3.95 8.70 -8.53
C LYS A 161 4.34 9.55 -7.33
N GLU A 162 5.63 9.60 -7.02
CA GLU A 162 6.17 10.38 -5.92
C GLU A 162 6.47 11.82 -6.38
N GLY A 163 6.31 12.79 -5.47
CA GLY A 163 6.67 14.19 -5.69
C GLY A 163 5.50 15.17 -5.57
N ARG A 164 5.84 16.39 -5.15
CA ARG A 164 4.88 17.47 -4.86
C ARG A 164 3.95 17.80 -6.03
N LEU A 165 4.44 17.70 -7.26
CA LEU A 165 3.67 18.00 -8.48
C LEU A 165 2.42 17.12 -8.60
N TYR A 166 2.44 15.89 -8.06
CA TYR A 166 1.33 14.96 -8.12
C TYR A 166 0.36 15.09 -6.93
N THR A 167 0.80 15.70 -5.83
CA THR A 167 -0.01 15.95 -4.63
C THR A 167 -0.62 17.35 -4.58
N MET A 168 -0.22 18.28 -5.46
CA MET A 168 -0.83 19.62 -5.51
C MET A 168 -2.35 19.59 -5.75
N LYS A 169 -2.84 18.64 -6.55
CA LYS A 169 -4.26 18.53 -6.91
C LYS A 169 -5.13 17.88 -5.84
N THR A 170 -4.55 17.24 -4.82
CA THR A 170 -5.30 16.45 -3.83
C THR A 170 -5.75 17.27 -2.61
N GLY A 171 -5.48 18.58 -2.58
CA GLY A 171 -5.80 19.46 -1.44
C GLY A 171 -4.93 19.21 -0.20
N VAL A 172 -4.05 18.20 -0.23
CA VAL A 172 -3.21 17.79 0.89
C VAL A 172 -1.75 17.58 0.43
N PRO A 173 -1.04 18.64 0.01
CA PRO A 173 0.34 18.52 -0.42
C PRO A 173 1.26 18.29 0.79
N GLY A 174 2.18 17.33 0.69
CA GLY A 174 3.19 17.01 1.71
C GLY A 174 2.90 15.77 2.55
N VAL A 175 1.65 15.30 2.64
CA VAL A 175 1.29 14.17 3.50
C VAL A 175 1.77 12.85 2.93
N TRP A 176 1.60 12.64 1.63
CA TRP A 176 2.06 11.41 0.99
C TRP A 176 3.58 11.28 1.05
N GLU A 177 4.31 12.39 0.95
CA GLU A 177 5.76 12.41 1.02
C GLU A 177 6.27 11.92 2.38
N GLU A 178 5.62 12.30 3.48
CA GLU A 178 5.96 11.79 4.81
C GLU A 178 5.58 10.32 4.99
N VAL A 179 4.45 9.88 4.43
CA VAL A 179 4.04 8.47 4.42
C VAL A 179 5.03 7.62 3.61
N ALA A 180 5.40 8.06 2.41
CA ALA A 180 6.34 7.35 1.54
C ALA A 180 7.73 7.25 2.18
N ARG A 181 8.21 8.33 2.81
CA ARG A 181 9.46 8.32 3.60
C ARG A 181 9.41 7.30 4.72
N ARG A 182 8.30 7.23 5.47
CA ARG A 182 8.11 6.24 6.54
C ARG A 182 8.23 4.80 6.02
N ILE A 183 7.64 4.51 4.85
CA ILE A 183 7.71 3.18 4.21
C ILE A 183 9.17 2.87 3.76
N GLN A 184 9.87 3.86 3.20
CA GLN A 184 11.27 3.71 2.80
C GLN A 184 12.19 3.46 4.01
N GLU A 185 12.05 4.25 5.07
CA GLU A 185 12.81 4.07 6.33
C GLU A 185 12.53 2.71 6.97
N GLN A 186 11.28 2.27 6.95
CA GLN A 186 10.93 0.93 7.43
C GLN A 186 11.69 -0.15 6.68
N THR A 187 11.68 -0.05 5.35
CA THR A 187 12.31 -1.06 4.51
C THR A 187 13.82 -1.06 4.71
N ALA A 188 14.44 0.13 4.82
CA ALA A 188 15.86 0.25 5.12
C ALA A 188 16.22 -0.34 6.50
N LEU A 189 15.35 -0.19 7.50
CA LEU A 189 15.54 -0.80 8.82
C LEU A 189 15.44 -2.32 8.75
N GLU A 190 14.43 -2.86 8.07
CA GLU A 190 14.24 -4.30 7.91
C GLU A 190 15.39 -4.94 7.11
N GLU A 191 15.87 -4.28 6.05
CA GLU A 191 17.05 -4.74 5.31
C GLU A 191 18.32 -4.73 6.16
N ARG A 192 18.51 -3.72 7.04
CA ARG A 192 19.64 -3.67 7.97
C ARG A 192 19.57 -4.80 8.99
N VAL A 193 18.39 -5.07 9.56
CA VAL A 193 18.16 -6.20 10.47
C VAL A 193 18.46 -7.52 9.78
N ALA A 194 17.94 -7.71 8.56
CA ALA A 194 18.15 -8.94 7.80
C ALA A 194 19.63 -9.19 7.45
N LYS A 195 20.43 -8.12 7.30
CA LYS A 195 21.87 -8.19 7.06
C LYS A 195 22.71 -8.27 8.35
N GLY A 196 22.09 -8.53 9.51
CA GLY A 196 22.78 -8.68 10.79
C GLY A 196 23.22 -7.37 11.44
N GLY A 197 22.71 -6.22 10.98
CA GLY A 197 23.00 -4.92 11.57
C GLY A 197 22.33 -4.74 12.93
N VAL A 198 23.11 -4.43 13.96
CA VAL A 198 22.60 -4.08 15.30
C VAL A 198 21.74 -2.82 15.18
N VAL A 199 20.43 -2.95 15.37
CA VAL A 199 19.51 -1.81 15.41
C VAL A 199 19.74 -1.05 16.72
N LYS A 200 20.54 0.01 16.65
CA LYS A 200 20.50 1.07 17.67
C LYS A 200 19.14 1.76 17.52
N ARG A 201 18.15 1.35 18.33
CA ARG A 201 16.96 2.16 18.55
C ARG A 201 17.45 3.56 18.94
N PRO A 202 16.91 4.66 18.39
CA PRO A 202 17.16 5.97 18.96
C PRO A 202 16.55 5.93 20.37
N GLY A 203 17.40 5.59 21.34
CA GLY A 203 17.08 5.78 22.73
C GLY A 203 16.75 7.25 22.86
N VAL A 204 15.54 7.54 23.31
CA VAL A 204 15.25 8.81 23.97
C VAL A 204 16.39 8.98 24.96
N GLN A 205 17.30 9.92 24.69
CA GLN A 205 18.29 10.36 25.65
C GLN A 205 17.51 11.04 26.77
N LEU A 206 16.91 10.24 27.65
CA LEU A 206 16.73 10.62 29.03
C LEU A 206 18.15 10.76 29.56
N GLY A 207 18.71 11.97 29.39
CA GLY A 207 19.90 12.37 30.11
C GLY A 207 19.71 12.02 31.60
N PRO A 208 20.80 11.74 32.34
CA PRO A 208 20.70 11.31 33.72
C PRO A 208 19.94 12.39 34.51
N ARG A 209 18.64 12.16 34.75
CA ARG A 209 17.87 12.93 35.72
C ARG A 209 18.52 12.58 37.05
N LYS A 210 19.40 13.45 37.54
CA LYS A 210 19.78 13.50 38.96
C LYS A 210 18.47 13.45 39.72
N LEU A 211 18.20 12.32 40.37
CA LEU A 211 17.17 12.20 41.39
C LEU A 211 17.66 13.05 42.56
N VAL A 212 17.40 14.34 42.50
CA VAL A 212 17.49 15.21 43.67
C VAL A 212 16.38 14.74 44.60
N ARG A 213 16.73 13.91 45.58
CA ARG A 213 15.84 13.65 46.71
C ARG A 213 15.55 15.02 47.35
N PRO A 214 14.29 15.46 47.45
CA PRO A 214 14.00 16.64 48.25
C PRO A 214 14.39 16.32 49.69
N VAL A 215 15.33 17.11 50.23
CA VAL A 215 15.63 17.11 51.66
C VAL A 215 14.40 17.68 52.35
N ILE A 216 13.56 16.79 52.86
CA ILE A 216 12.49 17.15 53.78
C ILE A 216 13.18 17.61 55.06
N ARG A 217 13.32 18.92 55.25
CA ARG A 217 13.65 19.50 56.55
C ARG A 217 12.42 19.33 57.43
N VAL A 218 12.49 18.37 58.34
CA VAL A 218 11.52 18.17 59.42
C VAL A 218 11.74 19.29 60.43
N ASP A 219 11.15 20.47 60.20
CA ASP A 219 11.05 21.50 61.25
C ASP A 219 9.96 22.58 61.04
N ASP A 220 9.09 22.45 60.05
CA ASP A 220 7.91 23.31 59.99
C ASP A 220 6.72 22.65 60.70
N LYS A 221 6.48 23.13 61.92
CA LYS A 221 5.35 22.82 62.78
C LYS A 221 4.04 22.76 61.99
N ILE A 222 3.52 21.55 61.83
CA ILE A 222 2.17 21.28 61.34
C ILE A 222 1.17 21.91 62.33
N LYS A 223 0.63 23.09 62.00
CA LYS A 223 -0.54 23.64 62.68
C LYS A 223 -1.77 22.82 62.27
N ARG A 224 -2.23 21.95 63.17
CA ARG A 224 -3.55 21.30 63.07
C ARG A 224 -4.64 22.38 63.02
N GLN A 225 -5.26 22.57 61.86
CA GLN A 225 -6.55 23.25 61.77
C GLN A 225 -7.66 22.23 62.03
N THR A 226 -8.10 22.17 63.28
CA THR A 226 -9.42 21.66 63.64
C THR A 226 -10.09 22.70 64.51
N GLN A 227 -11.02 23.47 63.96
CA GLN A 227 -12.20 23.86 64.71
C GLN A 227 -13.36 24.23 63.79
N ARG A 228 -14.43 23.47 63.97
CA ARG A 228 -15.77 23.61 63.40
C ARG A 228 -16.47 24.78 64.09
N GLN A 229 -16.97 25.76 63.35
CA GLN A 229 -17.94 26.72 63.88
C GLN A 229 -19.35 26.35 63.43
N ILE A 230 -20.19 26.05 64.42
CA ILE A 230 -21.64 25.85 64.30
C ILE A 230 -22.25 27.25 64.40
N LYS A 231 -23.03 27.68 63.40
CA LYS A 231 -23.86 28.89 63.51
C LYS A 231 -25.23 28.49 64.10
N LYS A 232 -25.64 29.26 65.12
CA LYS A 232 -27.03 29.36 65.59
C LYS A 232 -27.86 30.16 64.59
#